data_AF-A0A2R8APA8-F1
#
_entry.id   AF-A0A2R8APA8-F1
#
_cell.length_a   1.000
_cell.length_b   1.000
_cell.length_c   1.000
_cell.angle_alpha   90.00
_cell.angle_beta   90.00
_cell.angle_gamma   90.00
#
_symmetry.space_group_name_H-M   'P 1'
#
loop_
_entity.id
_entity.type
_entity.pdbx_description
1 polymer ?
#
loop_
_entity_poly.entity_id
_entity_poly.type
_entity_poly.pdbx_seq_one_letter_code
_entity_poly.pdbx_strand_id
1 'polypeptide(L)'
;MDIIPVVEAIGEGPTAALFGLITGVVFGVAAQRSRFCLRAATVEFARGIMGDKVAVWLLTFSTAVVWVQMARMTGLFDPAESRMMAVPGSWSGAIVGGLMFGAGMVLARGCSGRLLVLAATGNLRSVVSGLIFAVVAQMTLTGWLAPVRDRIAAAWITSGGRNVDLVTAMHLPDTTGLLVGLMIAAVAWELARRHKIGLSRLIFASGVGFAVALGWVLTYTLAQVSFEPMQIESATFTGPSANTLMFFLDRSSVLEFDIGLVPGVVLGSFLAAAFAKELKFQGFEGPTPMRNAMIGAALMGFGGMLAGGCAIGAGVTGGSIFAGTAWLALFCMWIGGMSMDMILGGRGQPAHV
;
A
#
# COMPACT_ATOMS: atom_id res chain seq x y z
N MET A 1 10.00 11.29 -21.81
CA MET A 1 9.64 12.61 -21.25
C MET A 1 10.93 13.23 -20.78
N ASP A 2 11.26 14.43 -21.24
CA ASP A 2 12.51 15.10 -20.88
C ASP A 2 12.40 15.65 -19.45
N ILE A 3 12.77 14.84 -18.46
CA ILE A 3 12.76 15.21 -17.03
C ILE A 3 14.05 15.93 -16.60
N ILE A 4 15.07 15.90 -17.47
CA ILE A 4 16.39 16.52 -17.28
C ILE A 4 16.28 18.00 -16.85
N PRO A 5 15.50 18.88 -17.50
CA PRO A 5 15.42 20.29 -17.10
C PRO A 5 14.81 20.49 -15.70
N VAL A 6 13.98 19.56 -15.23
CA VAL A 6 13.43 19.61 -13.86
C VAL A 6 14.50 19.16 -12.87
N VAL A 7 15.18 18.04 -13.15
CA VAL A 7 16.25 17.51 -12.30
C VAL A 7 17.41 18.50 -12.17
N GLU A 8 17.80 19.16 -13.25
CA GLU A 8 18.85 20.19 -13.25
C GLU A 8 18.43 21.46 -12.47
N ALA A 9 17.13 21.80 -12.46
CA ALA A 9 16.64 23.01 -11.79
C ALA A 9 16.47 22.86 -10.28
N ILE A 10 16.01 21.69 -9.80
CA ILE A 10 15.67 21.47 -8.37
C ILE A 10 16.49 20.37 -7.69
N GLY A 11 17.34 19.65 -8.42
CA GLY A 11 18.13 18.53 -7.91
C GLY A 11 17.35 17.21 -7.86
N GLU A 12 18.10 16.11 -7.68
CA GLU A 12 17.55 14.75 -7.76
C GLU A 12 16.60 14.43 -6.59
N GLY A 13 17.00 14.68 -5.35
CA GLY A 13 16.17 14.44 -4.15
C GLY A 13 14.85 15.22 -4.15
N PRO A 14 14.84 16.56 -4.36
CA PRO A 14 13.61 17.32 -4.47
C PRO A 14 12.72 16.89 -5.64
N THR A 15 13.29 16.43 -6.76
CA THR A 15 12.52 15.86 -7.87
C THR A 15 11.84 14.55 -7.45
N ALA A 16 12.55 13.67 -6.73
CA ALA A 16 11.99 12.44 -6.19
C ALA A 16 10.81 12.75 -5.24
N ALA A 17 10.98 13.71 -4.34
CA ALA A 17 9.92 14.16 -3.43
C ALA A 17 8.74 14.78 -4.19
N LEU A 18 8.97 15.55 -5.27
CA LEU A 18 7.91 16.07 -6.11
C LEU A 18 7.12 14.96 -6.81
N PHE A 19 7.79 13.93 -7.34
CA PHE A 19 7.14 12.76 -7.92
C PHE A 19 6.37 11.95 -6.89
N GLY A 20 6.90 11.83 -5.68
CA GLY A 20 6.19 11.30 -4.51
C GLY A 20 4.91 12.09 -4.23
N LEU A 21 5.02 13.42 -4.20
CA LEU A 21 3.88 14.31 -3.95
C LEU A 21 2.81 14.19 -5.03
N ILE A 22 3.18 14.17 -6.30
CA ILE A 22 2.24 13.99 -7.42
C ILE A 22 1.52 12.64 -7.29
N THR A 23 2.28 11.56 -7.09
CA THR A 23 1.74 10.21 -6.91
C THR A 23 0.81 10.15 -5.71
N GLY A 24 1.21 10.78 -4.60
CA GLY A 24 0.45 10.86 -3.36
C GLY A 24 -0.84 11.65 -3.54
N VAL A 25 -0.84 12.78 -4.24
CA VAL A 25 -2.05 13.57 -4.51
C VAL A 25 -3.05 12.76 -5.32
N VAL A 26 -2.58 12.11 -6.41
CA VAL A 26 -3.44 11.25 -7.25
C VAL A 26 -4.01 10.10 -6.41
N PHE A 27 -3.16 9.41 -5.65
CA PHE A 27 -3.59 8.35 -4.74
C PHE A 27 -4.59 8.84 -3.70
N GLY A 28 -4.34 9.97 -3.04
CA GLY A 28 -5.16 10.52 -1.96
C GLY A 28 -6.55 10.92 -2.43
N VAL A 29 -6.64 11.60 -3.57
CA VAL A 29 -7.93 11.97 -4.20
C VAL A 29 -8.70 10.71 -4.58
N ALA A 30 -8.04 9.76 -5.24
CA ALA A 30 -8.64 8.52 -5.71
C ALA A 30 -9.11 7.63 -4.55
N ALA A 31 -8.27 7.45 -3.53
CA ALA A 31 -8.56 6.62 -2.36
C ALA A 31 -9.71 7.18 -1.53
N GLN A 32 -9.78 8.51 -1.36
CA GLN A 32 -10.85 9.12 -0.60
C GLN A 32 -12.21 9.01 -1.30
N ARG A 33 -12.26 9.30 -2.61
CA ARG A 33 -13.51 9.22 -3.40
C ARG A 33 -13.99 7.79 -3.62
N SER A 34 -13.07 6.84 -3.81
CA SER A 34 -13.42 5.42 -3.96
C SER A 34 -13.77 4.73 -2.64
N ARG A 35 -13.41 5.34 -1.50
CA ARG A 35 -13.45 4.71 -0.15
C ARG A 35 -12.69 3.37 -0.13
N PHE A 36 -11.57 3.31 -0.86
CA PHE A 36 -10.73 2.12 -0.96
C PHE A 36 -10.24 1.69 0.42
N CYS A 37 -10.46 0.42 0.77
CA CYS A 37 -10.01 -0.15 2.03
C CYS A 37 -9.92 -1.68 1.94
N LEU A 38 -8.69 -2.21 1.95
CA LEU A 38 -8.45 -3.67 1.98
C LEU A 38 -9.20 -4.32 3.15
N ARG A 39 -9.17 -3.70 4.34
CA ARG A 39 -9.86 -4.24 5.53
C ARG A 39 -11.35 -4.44 5.31
N ALA A 40 -11.98 -3.50 4.64
CA ALA A 40 -13.41 -3.59 4.38
C ALA A 40 -13.70 -4.74 3.39
N ALA A 41 -12.87 -4.93 2.37
CA ALA A 41 -12.97 -6.06 1.44
C ALA A 41 -12.73 -7.41 2.14
N THR A 42 -11.70 -7.51 2.99
CA THR A 42 -11.40 -8.75 3.73
C THR A 42 -12.51 -9.14 4.68
N VAL A 43 -13.06 -8.20 5.45
CA VAL A 43 -14.18 -8.46 6.38
C VAL A 43 -15.46 -8.82 5.63
N GLU A 44 -15.74 -8.16 4.50
CA GLU A 44 -16.91 -8.47 3.68
C GLU A 44 -16.83 -9.88 3.11
N PHE A 45 -15.67 -10.23 2.55
CA PHE A 45 -15.40 -11.58 2.05
C PHE A 45 -15.42 -12.64 3.16
N ALA A 46 -14.88 -12.35 4.35
CA ALA A 46 -14.89 -13.25 5.51
C ALA A 46 -16.32 -13.66 5.90
N ARG A 47 -17.29 -12.77 5.66
CA ARG A 47 -18.72 -12.96 5.96
C ARG A 47 -19.49 -13.59 4.80
N GLY A 48 -18.80 -14.03 3.74
CA GLY A 48 -19.41 -14.63 2.55
C GLY A 48 -20.14 -13.62 1.66
N ILE A 49 -19.89 -12.31 1.85
CA ILE A 49 -20.52 -11.25 1.06
C ILE A 49 -19.49 -10.80 0.01
N MET A 50 -19.89 -10.80 -1.25
CA MET A 50 -19.08 -10.25 -2.35
C MET A 50 -19.66 -8.91 -2.77
N GLY A 51 -19.53 -7.90 -1.91
CA GLY A 51 -20.21 -6.61 -2.08
C GLY A 51 -19.39 -5.55 -2.82
N ASP A 52 -19.68 -4.29 -2.49
CA ASP A 52 -19.09 -3.13 -3.16
C ASP A 52 -17.59 -2.95 -2.84
N LYS A 53 -17.14 -3.30 -1.64
CA LYS A 53 -15.74 -3.14 -1.24
C LYS A 53 -14.82 -4.16 -1.88
N VAL A 54 -15.29 -5.40 -2.00
CA VAL A 54 -14.53 -6.45 -2.71
C VAL A 54 -14.37 -6.06 -4.19
N ALA A 55 -15.44 -5.56 -4.81
CA ALA A 55 -15.38 -5.06 -6.19
C ALA A 55 -14.39 -3.89 -6.36
N VAL A 56 -14.43 -2.90 -5.45
CA VAL A 56 -13.49 -1.77 -5.46
C VAL A 56 -12.05 -2.26 -5.31
N TRP A 57 -11.78 -3.20 -4.40
CA TRP A 57 -10.44 -3.74 -4.21
C TRP A 57 -9.94 -4.51 -5.45
N LEU A 58 -10.76 -5.39 -6.02
CA LEU A 58 -10.42 -6.13 -7.24
C LEU A 58 -10.19 -5.18 -8.44
N LEU A 59 -10.98 -4.11 -8.54
CA LEU A 59 -10.80 -3.12 -9.59
C LEU A 59 -9.48 -2.35 -9.43
N THR A 60 -9.16 -1.92 -8.21
CA THR A 60 -7.87 -1.27 -7.92
C THR A 60 -6.71 -2.21 -8.22
N PHE A 61 -6.78 -3.46 -7.78
CA PHE A 61 -5.72 -4.46 -7.99
C PHE A 61 -5.53 -4.77 -9.47
N SER A 62 -6.61 -5.08 -10.20
CA SER A 62 -6.55 -5.33 -11.65
C SER A 62 -6.04 -4.13 -12.44
N THR A 63 -6.47 -2.92 -12.09
CA THR A 63 -5.98 -1.70 -12.73
C THR A 63 -4.48 -1.54 -12.50
N ALA A 64 -3.98 -1.75 -11.29
CA ALA A 64 -2.55 -1.71 -11.00
C ALA A 64 -1.78 -2.74 -11.84
N VAL A 65 -2.23 -4.00 -11.87
CA VAL A 65 -1.59 -5.07 -12.65
C VAL A 65 -1.57 -4.71 -14.14
N VAL A 66 -2.70 -4.30 -14.72
CA VAL A 66 -2.78 -3.97 -16.16
C VAL A 66 -1.84 -2.82 -16.54
N TRP A 67 -1.83 -1.73 -15.77
CA TRP A 67 -0.98 -0.58 -16.09
C TRP A 67 0.51 -0.86 -15.86
N VAL A 68 0.88 -1.59 -14.80
CA VAL A 68 2.27 -1.96 -14.54
C VAL A 68 2.79 -2.95 -15.59
N GLN A 69 1.98 -3.94 -15.97
CA GLN A 69 2.36 -4.87 -17.03
C GLN A 69 2.44 -4.18 -18.39
N MET A 70 1.55 -3.22 -18.68
CA MET A 70 1.66 -2.40 -19.87
C MET A 70 2.95 -1.57 -19.86
N ALA A 71 3.28 -0.93 -18.74
CA ALA A 71 4.53 -0.17 -18.58
C ALA A 71 5.76 -1.06 -18.83
N ARG A 72 5.77 -2.28 -18.28
CA ARG A 72 6.80 -3.31 -18.55
C ARG A 72 6.93 -3.61 -20.04
N MET A 73 5.83 -3.90 -20.73
CA MET A 73 5.84 -4.25 -22.15
C MET A 73 6.29 -3.10 -23.06
N THR A 74 6.00 -1.85 -22.67
CA THR A 74 6.42 -0.65 -23.40
C THR A 74 7.85 -0.22 -23.07
N GLY A 75 8.55 -0.91 -22.15
CA GLY A 75 9.89 -0.55 -21.70
C GLY A 75 9.96 0.71 -20.81
N LEU A 76 8.82 1.17 -20.27
CA LEU A 76 8.75 2.31 -19.35
C LEU A 76 9.07 1.92 -17.89
N PHE A 77 9.22 0.62 -17.60
CA PHE A 77 9.53 0.11 -16.28
C PHE A 77 10.13 -1.29 -16.37
N ASP A 78 11.23 -1.55 -15.64
CA ASP A 78 11.75 -2.90 -15.47
C ASP A 78 11.51 -3.40 -14.02
N PRO A 79 10.66 -4.42 -13.82
CA PRO A 79 10.45 -5.04 -12.53
C PRO A 79 11.74 -5.57 -11.89
N ALA A 80 12.74 -5.98 -12.67
CA ALA A 80 13.98 -6.54 -12.16
C ALA A 80 14.83 -5.52 -11.40
N GLU A 81 14.71 -4.23 -11.74
CA GLU A 81 15.41 -3.14 -11.06
C GLU A 81 14.65 -2.60 -9.84
N SER A 82 13.39 -3.01 -9.66
CA SER A 82 12.60 -2.62 -8.49
C SER A 82 13.25 -3.12 -7.19
N ARG A 83 13.23 -2.30 -6.13
CA ARG A 83 13.74 -2.69 -4.80
C ARG A 83 13.14 -4.01 -4.33
N MET A 84 11.84 -4.21 -4.60
CA MET A 84 11.12 -5.42 -4.20
C MET A 84 11.62 -6.70 -4.88
N MET A 85 12.23 -6.61 -6.06
CA MET A 85 12.83 -7.74 -6.78
C MET A 85 14.34 -7.83 -6.61
N ALA A 86 15.02 -6.69 -6.50
CA ALA A 86 16.47 -6.59 -6.40
C ALA A 86 17.02 -7.11 -5.06
N VAL A 87 16.21 -7.09 -3.99
CA VAL A 87 16.60 -7.56 -2.65
C VAL A 87 15.98 -8.93 -2.36
N PRO A 88 16.66 -9.85 -1.64
CA PRO A 88 16.07 -11.11 -1.21
C PRO A 88 14.79 -10.89 -0.42
N GLY A 89 13.70 -11.51 -0.87
CA GLY A 89 12.46 -11.60 -0.11
C GLY A 89 12.55 -12.61 1.03
N SER A 90 11.76 -12.41 2.08
CA SER A 90 11.62 -13.36 3.19
C SER A 90 10.24 -14.02 3.16
N TRP A 91 10.20 -15.34 3.01
CA TRP A 91 8.97 -16.13 3.07
C TRP A 91 8.41 -16.18 4.50
N SER A 92 9.28 -16.38 5.49
CA SER A 92 8.89 -16.36 6.90
C SER A 92 8.36 -14.98 7.32
N GLY A 93 9.01 -13.91 6.86
CA GLY A 93 8.57 -12.53 7.04
C GLY A 93 7.21 -12.27 6.40
N ALA A 94 7.00 -12.74 5.17
CA ALA A 94 5.72 -12.64 4.47
C ALA A 94 4.57 -13.32 5.22
N ILE A 95 4.81 -14.54 5.75
CA ILE A 95 3.78 -15.30 6.49
C ILE A 95 3.47 -14.63 7.83
N VAL A 96 4.48 -14.48 8.69
CA VAL A 96 4.30 -13.97 10.05
C VAL A 96 3.84 -12.51 10.01
N GLY A 97 4.53 -11.69 9.22
CA GLY A 97 4.19 -10.29 9.03
C GLY A 97 2.81 -10.09 8.41
N GLY A 98 2.47 -10.88 7.39
CA GLY A 98 1.17 -10.83 6.74
C GLY A 98 0.04 -11.15 7.71
N LEU A 99 0.15 -12.24 8.47
CA LEU A 99 -0.85 -12.62 9.49
C LEU A 99 -1.01 -11.53 10.57
N MET A 100 0.10 -11.01 11.10
CA MET A 100 0.08 -9.94 12.11
C MET A 100 -0.53 -8.65 11.57
N PHE A 101 -0.15 -8.25 10.35
CA PHE A 101 -0.70 -7.07 9.69
C PHE A 101 -2.20 -7.22 9.44
N GLY A 102 -2.63 -8.38 8.95
CA GLY A 102 -4.03 -8.74 8.71
C GLY A 102 -4.90 -8.66 9.96
N ALA A 103 -4.42 -9.24 11.07
CA ALA A 103 -5.12 -9.12 12.36
C ALA A 103 -5.13 -7.67 12.85
N GLY A 104 -3.99 -6.97 12.72
CA GLY A 104 -3.83 -5.58 13.13
C GLY A 104 -4.79 -4.62 12.42
N MET A 105 -4.97 -4.76 11.10
CA MET A 105 -5.89 -3.89 10.35
C MET A 105 -7.36 -4.05 10.77
N VAL A 106 -7.77 -5.25 11.18
CA VAL A 106 -9.13 -5.48 11.72
C VAL A 106 -9.29 -4.81 13.08
N LEU A 107 -8.31 -4.96 13.98
CA LEU A 107 -8.28 -4.30 15.29
C LEU A 107 -8.22 -2.77 15.19
N ALA A 108 -7.41 -2.25 14.26
CA ALA A 108 -7.28 -0.82 13.95
C ALA A 108 -8.48 -0.23 13.21
N ARG A 109 -9.41 -1.06 12.74
CA ARG A 109 -10.54 -0.67 11.87
C ARG A 109 -10.10 0.09 10.62
N GLY A 110 -8.90 -0.18 10.11
CA GLY A 110 -8.33 0.52 8.95
C GLY A 110 -7.06 -0.15 8.46
N CYS A 111 -6.74 0.01 7.18
CA CYS A 111 -5.40 -0.29 6.66
C CYS A 111 -4.55 0.99 6.64
N SER A 112 -3.23 0.86 6.50
CA SER A 112 -2.28 1.99 6.54
C SER A 112 -2.69 3.18 5.66
N GLY A 113 -3.02 2.93 4.38
CA GLY A 113 -3.46 3.99 3.46
C GLY A 113 -4.79 4.62 3.87
N ARG A 114 -5.76 3.82 4.35
CA ARG A 114 -7.05 4.34 4.82
C ARG A 114 -6.92 5.15 6.11
N LEU A 115 -6.03 4.75 7.03
CA LEU A 115 -5.74 5.52 8.25
C LEU A 115 -5.16 6.89 7.90
N LEU A 116 -4.25 6.98 6.93
CA LEU A 116 -3.69 8.26 6.49
C LEU A 116 -4.74 9.17 5.84
N VAL A 117 -5.58 8.61 4.96
CA VAL A 117 -6.70 9.33 4.35
C VAL A 117 -7.70 9.81 5.41
N LEU A 118 -8.08 8.95 6.37
CA LEU A 118 -9.02 9.32 7.43
C LEU A 118 -8.44 10.38 8.37
N ALA A 119 -7.15 10.28 8.71
CA ALA A 119 -6.43 11.27 9.49
C ALA A 119 -6.49 12.65 8.82
N ALA A 120 -6.27 12.71 7.50
CA ALA A 120 -6.37 13.95 6.73
C ALA A 120 -7.79 14.54 6.72
N THR A 121 -8.84 13.71 6.81
CA THR A 121 -10.24 14.19 6.85
C THR A 121 -10.75 14.60 8.23
N GLY A 122 -9.92 14.50 9.28
CA GLY A 122 -10.24 14.93 10.64
C GLY A 122 -10.54 13.81 11.65
N ASN A 123 -10.19 12.55 11.34
CA ASN A 123 -10.41 11.43 12.26
C ASN A 123 -9.25 11.28 13.26
N LEU A 124 -9.48 11.66 14.53
CA LEU A 124 -8.43 11.71 15.56
C LEU A 124 -7.93 10.32 15.97
N ARG A 125 -8.78 9.29 15.92
CA ARG A 125 -8.37 7.89 16.12
C ARG A 125 -7.32 7.47 15.08
N SER A 126 -7.53 7.85 13.83
CA SER A 126 -6.65 7.49 12.72
C SER A 126 -5.31 8.23 12.81
N VAL A 127 -5.30 9.45 13.33
CA VAL A 127 -4.06 10.19 13.64
C VAL A 127 -3.24 9.43 14.69
N VAL A 128 -3.84 9.06 15.83
CA VAL A 128 -3.13 8.34 16.90
C VAL A 128 -2.66 6.96 16.42
N SER A 129 -3.53 6.22 15.73
CA SER A 129 -3.18 4.89 15.19
C SER A 129 -2.10 4.99 14.12
N GLY A 130 -2.16 6.00 13.25
CA GLY A 130 -1.14 6.28 12.24
C GLY A 130 0.21 6.63 12.84
N LEU A 131 0.25 7.42 13.92
CA LEU A 131 1.48 7.74 14.64
C LEU A 131 2.10 6.49 15.28
N ILE A 132 1.30 5.68 15.97
CA ILE A 132 1.78 4.42 16.57
C ILE A 132 2.30 3.47 15.48
N PHE A 133 1.57 3.36 14.37
CA PHE A 133 2.01 2.60 13.20
C PHE A 133 3.37 3.07 12.68
N ALA A 134 3.55 4.38 12.49
CA ALA A 134 4.80 4.97 12.01
C ALA A 134 5.97 4.75 12.98
N VAL A 135 5.74 4.95 14.29
CA VAL A 135 6.75 4.72 15.33
C VAL A 135 7.16 3.25 15.37
N VAL A 136 6.21 2.31 15.40
CA VAL A 136 6.54 0.88 15.45
C VAL A 136 7.17 0.40 14.15
N ALA A 137 6.73 0.92 13.00
CA ALA A 137 7.39 0.67 11.71
C ALA A 137 8.86 1.12 11.75
N GLN A 138 9.13 2.33 12.24
CA GLN A 138 10.49 2.85 12.39
C GLN A 138 11.33 2.02 13.37
N MET A 139 10.74 1.64 14.50
CA MET A 139 11.40 0.76 15.48
C MET A 139 11.77 -0.61 14.88
N THR A 140 10.99 -1.08 13.90
CA THR A 140 11.21 -2.37 13.21
C THR A 140 12.17 -2.23 12.03
N LEU A 141 12.23 -1.06 11.41
CA LEU A 141 13.13 -0.73 10.31
C LEU A 141 14.59 -0.65 10.77
N THR A 142 14.87 0.29 11.66
CA THR A 142 16.24 0.61 12.13
C THR A 142 16.36 0.70 13.64
N GLY A 143 15.25 0.62 14.37
CA GLY A 143 15.24 0.73 15.82
C GLY A 143 15.38 -0.60 16.55
N TRP A 144 14.87 -0.62 17.78
CA TRP A 144 15.05 -1.73 18.72
C TRP A 144 14.39 -3.05 18.29
N LEU A 145 13.34 -3.02 17.47
CA LEU A 145 12.68 -4.22 16.98
C LEU A 145 13.36 -4.81 15.73
N ALA A 146 14.34 -4.12 15.14
CA ALA A 146 15.06 -4.60 13.95
C ALA A 146 15.74 -5.97 14.15
N PRO A 147 16.45 -6.26 15.26
CA PRO A 147 17.05 -7.58 15.47
C PRO A 147 16.02 -8.72 15.56
N VAL A 148 14.83 -8.42 16.07
CA VAL A 148 13.72 -9.40 16.15
C VAL A 148 13.17 -9.65 14.76
N ARG A 149 12.94 -8.59 13.98
CA ARG A 149 12.55 -8.68 12.56
C ARG A 149 13.55 -9.52 11.79
N ASP A 150 14.84 -9.26 11.94
CA ASP A 150 15.91 -9.95 11.23
C ASP A 150 15.96 -11.44 11.53
N ARG A 151 15.82 -11.83 12.80
CA ARG A 151 15.77 -13.24 13.17
C ARG A 151 14.59 -13.97 12.53
N ILE A 152 13.41 -13.34 12.51
CA ILE A 152 12.21 -13.93 11.90
C ILE A 152 12.39 -13.98 10.37
N ALA A 153 12.88 -12.90 9.76
CA ALA A 153 13.06 -12.80 8.32
C ALA A 153 14.14 -13.77 7.80
N ALA A 154 15.19 -14.00 8.58
CA ALA A 154 16.28 -14.90 8.24
C ALA A 154 15.94 -16.38 8.33
N ALA A 155 14.83 -16.74 8.98
CA ALA A 155 14.41 -18.13 9.10
C ALA A 155 14.12 -18.78 7.75
N TRP A 156 13.56 -18.03 6.79
CA TRP A 156 13.31 -18.52 5.44
C TRP A 156 13.41 -17.39 4.41
N ILE A 157 14.57 -17.28 3.79
CA ILE A 157 14.85 -16.29 2.74
C ILE A 157 14.75 -16.97 1.36
N THR A 158 14.37 -16.19 0.35
CA THR A 158 14.48 -16.54 -1.07
C THR A 158 15.92 -16.88 -1.46
N SER A 159 16.09 -17.91 -2.30
CA SER A 159 17.39 -18.33 -2.82
C SER A 159 17.84 -17.46 -4.00
N GLY A 160 19.15 -17.27 -4.17
CA GLY A 160 19.70 -16.57 -5.34
C GLY A 160 19.88 -15.06 -5.21
N GLY A 161 19.76 -14.49 -4.00
CA GLY A 161 20.08 -13.08 -3.76
C GLY A 161 19.05 -12.08 -4.28
N ARG A 162 17.94 -12.56 -4.84
CA ARG A 162 16.85 -11.76 -5.43
C ARG A 162 15.50 -12.36 -5.02
N ASN A 163 14.44 -11.57 -5.14
CA ASN A 163 13.09 -12.07 -4.90
C ASN A 163 12.59 -12.91 -6.10
N VAL A 164 11.53 -13.67 -5.89
CA VAL A 164 10.98 -14.59 -6.90
C VAL A 164 9.90 -13.89 -7.72
N ASP A 165 10.11 -13.76 -9.03
CA ASP A 165 9.04 -13.44 -9.99
C ASP A 165 8.26 -14.73 -10.30
N LEU A 166 6.98 -14.77 -9.93
CA LEU A 166 6.12 -15.94 -10.13
C LEU A 166 5.88 -16.27 -11.62
N VAL A 167 5.87 -15.28 -12.50
CA VAL A 167 5.66 -15.50 -13.94
C VAL A 167 6.87 -16.23 -14.52
N THR A 168 8.07 -15.74 -14.18
CA THR A 168 9.34 -16.34 -14.61
C THR A 168 9.56 -17.72 -13.97
N ALA A 169 9.25 -17.88 -12.67
CA ALA A 169 9.39 -19.15 -11.97
C ALA A 169 8.48 -20.26 -12.55
N MET A 170 7.28 -19.89 -13.02
CA MET A 170 6.36 -20.82 -13.69
C MET A 170 6.64 -21.00 -15.19
N HIS A 171 7.72 -20.40 -15.72
CA HIS A 171 8.08 -20.44 -17.15
C HIS A 171 6.94 -19.97 -18.07
N LEU A 172 6.14 -19.01 -17.60
CA LEU A 172 5.00 -18.49 -18.33
C LEU A 172 5.44 -17.33 -19.24
N PRO A 173 4.76 -17.11 -20.38
CA PRO A 173 5.02 -15.95 -21.24
C PRO A 173 4.83 -14.63 -20.48
N ASP A 174 5.58 -13.59 -20.84
CA ASP A 174 5.48 -12.25 -20.24
C ASP A 174 4.07 -11.64 -20.33
N THR A 175 3.30 -12.02 -21.36
CA THR A 175 1.91 -11.59 -21.56
C THR A 175 0.95 -12.15 -20.51
N THR A 176 1.35 -13.18 -19.77
CA THR A 176 0.49 -13.86 -18.79
C THR A 176 0.07 -12.92 -17.67
N GLY A 177 0.97 -12.06 -17.19
CA GLY A 177 0.62 -11.09 -16.16
C GLY A 177 -0.45 -10.10 -16.61
N LEU A 178 -0.41 -9.67 -17.88
CA LEU A 178 -1.43 -8.80 -18.46
C LEU A 178 -2.77 -9.54 -18.61
N LEU A 179 -2.76 -10.78 -19.07
CA LEU A 179 -3.96 -11.62 -19.17
C LEU A 179 -4.61 -11.84 -17.80
N VAL A 180 -3.83 -12.13 -16.75
CA VAL A 180 -4.33 -12.26 -15.38
C VAL A 180 -4.94 -10.94 -14.90
N GLY A 181 -4.28 -9.81 -15.16
CA GLY A 181 -4.82 -8.48 -14.85
C GLY A 181 -6.17 -8.23 -15.52
N LEU A 182 -6.30 -8.55 -16.81
CA LEU A 182 -7.54 -8.40 -17.58
C LEU A 182 -8.65 -9.35 -17.12
N MET A 183 -8.31 -10.59 -16.75
CA MET A 183 -9.26 -11.55 -16.17
C MET A 183 -9.82 -11.05 -14.84
N ILE A 184 -8.97 -10.53 -13.95
CA ILE A 184 -9.41 -9.94 -12.69
C ILE A 184 -10.23 -8.67 -12.95
N ALA A 185 -9.87 -7.86 -13.95
CA ALA A 185 -10.65 -6.68 -14.35
C ALA A 185 -12.06 -7.07 -14.84
N ALA A 186 -12.19 -8.14 -15.62
CA ALA A 186 -13.48 -8.65 -16.07
C ALA A 186 -14.36 -9.11 -14.90
N VAL A 187 -13.79 -9.82 -13.93
CA VAL A 187 -14.50 -10.22 -12.70
C VAL A 187 -14.90 -8.99 -11.88
N ALA A 188 -14.00 -8.03 -11.71
CA ALA A 188 -14.27 -6.79 -10.99
C ALA A 188 -15.40 -5.98 -11.65
N TRP A 189 -15.40 -5.92 -12.98
CA TRP A 189 -16.41 -5.25 -13.79
C TRP A 189 -17.77 -5.91 -13.69
N GLU A 190 -17.83 -7.24 -13.78
CA GLU A 190 -19.06 -8.01 -13.58
C GLU A 190 -19.62 -7.80 -12.16
N LEU A 191 -18.76 -7.83 -11.14
CA LEU A 191 -19.17 -7.60 -9.76
C LEU A 191 -19.66 -6.16 -9.53
N ALA A 192 -19.01 -5.18 -10.17
CA ALA A 192 -19.42 -3.79 -10.16
C ALA A 192 -20.77 -3.56 -10.83
N ARG A 193 -21.03 -4.24 -11.96
CA ARG A 193 -22.34 -4.21 -12.64
C ARG A 193 -23.43 -4.80 -11.76
N ARG A 194 -23.19 -5.96 -11.14
CA ARG A 194 -24.16 -6.62 -10.25
C ARG A 194 -24.55 -5.75 -9.06
N HIS A 195 -23.59 -5.05 -8.47
CA HIS A 195 -23.82 -4.17 -7.32
C HIS A 195 -24.16 -2.73 -7.69
N LYS A 196 -24.35 -2.43 -8.99
CA LYS A 196 -24.68 -1.09 -9.51
C LYS A 196 -23.76 0.00 -8.96
N ILE A 197 -22.47 -0.28 -8.91
CA ILE A 197 -21.47 0.67 -8.42
C ILE A 197 -21.45 1.88 -9.35
N GLY A 198 -21.61 3.09 -8.79
CA GLY A 198 -21.62 4.32 -9.57
C GLY A 198 -20.31 4.54 -10.33
N LEU A 199 -20.41 5.05 -11.56
CA LEU A 199 -19.27 5.25 -12.47
C LEU A 199 -18.13 6.06 -11.83
N SER A 200 -18.47 7.06 -11.02
CA SER A 200 -17.49 7.87 -10.29
C SER A 200 -16.61 7.01 -9.37
N ARG A 201 -17.21 6.07 -8.61
CA ARG A 201 -16.46 5.19 -7.70
C ARG A 201 -15.55 4.23 -8.47
N LEU A 202 -15.97 3.77 -9.66
CA LEU A 202 -15.13 2.93 -10.53
C LEU A 202 -13.91 3.69 -11.04
N ILE A 203 -14.11 4.91 -11.57
CA ILE A 203 -13.01 5.76 -12.05
C ILE A 203 -12.00 6.01 -10.94
N PHE A 204 -12.46 6.40 -9.75
CA PHE A 204 -11.57 6.67 -8.63
C PHE A 204 -10.90 5.40 -8.09
N ALA A 205 -11.58 4.25 -8.07
CA ALA A 205 -10.96 2.98 -7.65
C ALA A 205 -9.87 2.51 -8.62
N SER A 206 -10.09 2.70 -9.92
CA SER A 206 -9.06 2.52 -10.96
C SER A 206 -7.93 3.55 -10.80
N GLY A 207 -8.24 4.79 -10.43
CA GLY A 207 -7.25 5.83 -10.13
C GLY A 207 -6.26 5.44 -9.02
N VAL A 208 -6.70 4.67 -8.02
CA VAL A 208 -5.80 4.15 -6.97
C VAL A 208 -4.77 3.18 -7.56
N GLY A 209 -5.19 2.29 -8.44
CA GLY A 209 -4.29 1.34 -9.11
C GLY A 209 -3.37 2.04 -10.12
N PHE A 210 -3.89 3.05 -10.82
CA PHE A 210 -3.10 3.89 -11.70
C PHE A 210 -2.00 4.65 -10.95
N ALA A 211 -2.27 5.15 -9.73
CA ALA A 211 -1.25 5.81 -8.91
C ALA A 211 -0.07 4.89 -8.59
N VAL A 212 -0.29 3.58 -8.45
CA VAL A 212 0.80 2.60 -8.29
C VAL A 212 1.64 2.50 -9.56
N ALA A 213 1.02 2.42 -10.73
CA ALA A 213 1.76 2.42 -11.99
C ALA A 213 2.52 3.74 -12.22
N LEU A 214 1.90 4.86 -11.88
CA LEU A 214 2.51 6.19 -11.93
C LEU A 214 3.75 6.26 -11.05
N GLY A 215 3.67 5.77 -9.81
CA GLY A 215 4.82 5.70 -8.90
C GLY A 215 6.00 4.93 -9.50
N TRP A 216 5.73 3.74 -10.07
CA TRP A 216 6.77 2.93 -10.71
C TRP A 216 7.44 3.63 -11.88
N VAL A 217 6.65 4.21 -12.79
CA VAL A 217 7.19 4.88 -13.98
C VAL A 217 7.97 6.14 -13.59
N LEU A 218 7.47 6.92 -12.63
CA LEU A 218 8.17 8.14 -12.20
C LEU A 218 9.50 7.84 -11.51
N THR A 219 9.55 6.86 -10.60
CA THR A 219 10.81 6.51 -9.93
C THR A 219 11.78 5.82 -10.88
N TYR A 220 11.30 4.98 -11.80
CA TYR A 220 12.13 4.35 -12.82
C TYR A 220 12.74 5.39 -13.78
N THR A 221 11.93 6.29 -14.32
CA THR A 221 12.44 7.34 -15.22
C THR A 221 13.46 8.24 -14.53
N LEU A 222 13.25 8.55 -13.24
CA LEU A 222 14.21 9.32 -12.45
C LEU A 222 15.51 8.55 -12.20
N ALA A 223 15.43 7.25 -11.87
CA ALA A 223 16.59 6.40 -11.64
C ALA A 223 17.47 6.23 -12.89
N GLN A 224 16.89 6.30 -14.10
CA GLN A 224 17.63 6.22 -15.37
C GLN A 224 18.42 7.50 -15.71
N VAL A 225 18.10 8.64 -15.07
CA VAL A 225 18.74 9.94 -15.33
C VAL A 225 19.62 10.40 -14.16
N SER A 226 19.42 9.83 -12.98
CA SER A 226 20.16 10.17 -11.77
C SER A 226 21.56 9.56 -11.74
N PHE A 227 22.51 10.33 -11.21
CA PHE A 227 23.89 9.88 -11.03
C PHE A 227 24.10 9.10 -9.73
N GLU A 228 23.23 9.31 -8.73
CA GLU A 228 23.24 8.56 -7.49
C GLU A 228 22.28 7.35 -7.57
N PRO A 229 22.65 6.18 -7.02
CA PRO A 229 21.79 5.01 -7.08
C PRO A 229 20.50 5.22 -6.28
N MET A 230 19.41 5.54 -6.97
CA MET A 230 18.07 5.67 -6.40
C MET A 230 17.31 4.34 -6.39
N GLN A 231 16.55 4.11 -5.31
CA GLN A 231 15.69 2.94 -5.20
C GLN A 231 14.43 3.13 -6.06
N ILE A 232 14.18 2.17 -6.95
CA ILE A 232 12.95 2.15 -7.74
C ILE A 232 11.85 1.54 -6.87
N GLU A 233 10.93 2.41 -6.44
CA GLU A 233 9.81 2.09 -5.57
C GLU A 233 8.51 2.72 -6.07
N SER A 234 7.38 2.31 -5.51
CA SER A 234 6.07 2.85 -5.85
C SER A 234 5.22 2.98 -4.57
N ALA A 235 3.94 3.31 -4.70
CA ALA A 235 3.05 3.60 -3.58
C ALA A 235 3.08 2.49 -2.52
N THR A 236 3.62 2.83 -1.36
CA THR A 236 3.62 2.04 -0.14
C THR A 236 3.42 2.99 1.04
N PHE A 237 3.16 2.46 2.23
CA PHE A 237 2.87 3.30 3.40
C PHE A 237 3.67 2.91 4.63
N THR A 238 4.25 1.71 4.71
CA THR A 238 5.00 1.33 5.92
C THR A 238 6.32 2.09 6.01
N GLY A 239 7.17 1.98 4.99
CA GLY A 239 8.44 2.71 4.90
C GLY A 239 8.25 4.23 4.87
N PRO A 240 7.43 4.77 3.95
CA PRO A 240 7.20 6.21 3.84
C PRO A 240 6.67 6.87 5.12
N SER A 241 5.81 6.20 5.89
CA SER A 241 5.32 6.76 7.16
C SER A 241 6.44 6.85 8.21
N ALA A 242 7.34 5.86 8.23
CA ALA A 242 8.48 5.81 9.13
C ALA A 242 9.55 6.85 8.72
N ASN A 243 9.86 6.94 7.43
CA ASN A 243 10.77 7.93 6.86
C ASN A 243 10.25 9.36 7.05
N THR A 244 8.95 9.60 6.84
CA THR A 244 8.33 10.91 7.11
C THR A 244 8.42 11.28 8.58
N LEU A 245 8.21 10.32 9.50
CA LEU A 245 8.40 10.58 10.93
C LEU A 245 9.85 10.97 11.23
N MET A 246 10.83 10.27 10.66
CA MET A 246 12.25 10.61 10.84
C MET A 246 12.63 11.94 10.21
N PHE A 247 12.06 12.32 9.06
CA PHE A 247 12.27 13.64 8.45
C PHE A 247 11.87 14.80 9.38
N PHE A 248 10.83 14.63 10.20
CA PHE A 248 10.45 15.63 11.20
C PHE A 248 11.32 15.62 12.47
N LEU A 249 12.02 14.51 12.74
CA LEU A 249 12.83 14.33 13.95
C LEU A 249 14.32 14.62 13.72
N ASP A 250 14.82 14.32 12.52
CA ASP A 250 16.23 14.44 12.13
C ASP A 250 16.41 15.52 11.06
N ARG A 251 17.33 16.46 11.30
CA ARG A 251 17.64 17.55 10.35
C ARG A 251 18.44 17.08 9.13
N SER A 252 19.06 15.90 9.20
CA SER A 252 19.93 15.38 8.14
C SER A 252 19.21 14.51 7.10
N SER A 253 17.88 14.38 7.22
CA SER A 253 17.10 13.55 6.30
C SER A 253 17.10 14.11 4.88
N VAL A 254 17.44 13.26 3.91
CA VAL A 254 17.39 13.55 2.48
C VAL A 254 15.95 13.54 2.01
N LEU A 255 15.59 14.43 1.07
CA LEU A 255 14.29 14.43 0.41
C LEU A 255 14.22 13.27 -0.58
N GLU A 256 13.32 12.33 -0.34
CA GLU A 256 13.09 11.15 -1.19
C GLU A 256 11.61 11.05 -1.61
N PHE A 257 11.32 10.16 -2.56
CA PHE A 257 9.97 9.84 -3.02
C PHE A 257 9.01 9.56 -1.85
N ASP A 258 9.48 8.79 -0.87
CA ASP A 258 8.75 8.42 0.34
C ASP A 258 8.23 9.62 1.14
N ILE A 259 9.07 10.64 1.30
CA ILE A 259 8.76 11.86 2.07
C ILE A 259 7.78 12.74 1.32
N GLY A 260 7.81 12.73 -0.02
CA GLY A 260 6.81 13.41 -0.85
C GLY A 260 5.45 12.72 -0.85
N LEU A 261 5.44 11.38 -0.81
CA LEU A 261 4.25 10.56 -0.93
C LEU A 261 3.24 10.82 0.20
N VAL A 262 3.69 10.82 1.46
CA VAL A 262 2.79 10.95 2.63
C VAL A 262 2.07 12.30 2.66
N PRO A 263 2.76 13.47 2.58
CA PRO A 263 2.12 14.77 2.43
C PRO A 263 1.25 14.86 1.19
N GLY A 264 1.67 14.28 0.06
CA GLY A 264 0.86 14.22 -1.15
C GLY A 264 -0.50 13.54 -0.91
N VAL A 265 -0.51 12.39 -0.23
CA VAL A 265 -1.75 11.68 0.13
C VAL A 265 -2.62 12.50 1.07
N VAL A 266 -2.02 13.14 2.08
CA VAL A 266 -2.74 14.02 3.01
C VAL A 266 -3.38 15.20 2.27
N LEU A 267 -2.62 15.90 1.42
CA LEU A 267 -3.13 17.03 0.63
C LEU A 267 -4.22 16.59 -0.35
N GLY A 268 -3.99 15.51 -1.11
CA GLY A 268 -4.95 15.00 -2.08
C GLY A 268 -6.26 14.55 -1.44
N SER A 269 -6.18 13.83 -0.33
CA SER A 269 -7.38 13.38 0.41
C SER A 269 -8.10 14.52 1.12
N PHE A 270 -7.37 15.48 1.70
CA PHE A 270 -7.94 16.68 2.32
C PHE A 270 -8.70 17.52 1.29
N LEU A 271 -8.09 17.83 0.14
CA LEU A 271 -8.73 18.57 -0.94
C LEU A 271 -9.97 17.83 -1.46
N ALA A 272 -9.86 16.52 -1.71
CA ALA A 272 -10.99 15.72 -2.18
C ALA A 272 -12.17 15.72 -1.18
N ALA A 273 -11.88 15.63 0.12
CA ALA A 273 -12.90 15.69 1.17
C ALA A 273 -13.47 17.10 1.36
N ALA A 274 -12.65 18.15 1.22
CA ALA A 274 -13.10 19.55 1.25
C ALA A 274 -14.10 19.83 0.12
N PHE A 275 -13.75 19.44 -1.11
CA PHE A 275 -14.64 19.56 -2.27
C PHE A 275 -15.90 18.70 -2.14
N ALA A 276 -15.82 17.54 -1.49
CA ALA A 276 -16.98 16.69 -1.21
C ALA A 276 -17.82 17.18 -0.01
N LYS A 277 -17.38 18.21 0.73
CA LYS A 277 -17.96 18.65 2.00
C LYS A 277 -18.07 17.52 3.03
N GLU A 278 -17.12 16.59 3.00
CA GLU A 278 -17.04 15.43 3.91
C GLU A 278 -16.06 15.63 5.07
N LEU A 279 -15.42 16.81 5.19
CA LEU A 279 -14.54 17.12 6.31
C LEU A 279 -15.32 17.13 7.63
N LYS A 280 -14.94 16.25 8.55
CA LYS A 280 -15.59 16.10 9.86
C LYS A 280 -14.54 15.78 10.91
N PHE A 281 -14.47 16.61 11.94
CA PHE A 281 -13.63 16.33 13.09
C PHE A 281 -14.29 15.24 13.94
N GLN A 282 -13.70 14.04 13.97
CA GLN A 282 -14.23 12.89 14.69
C GLN A 282 -13.32 12.58 15.87
N GLY A 283 -13.89 12.63 17.09
CA GLY A 283 -13.21 12.31 18.34
C GLY A 283 -13.17 10.81 18.66
N PHE A 284 -12.73 10.48 19.88
CA PHE A 284 -12.65 9.11 20.35
C PHE A 284 -14.01 8.60 20.83
N GLU A 285 -14.47 7.45 20.29
CA GLU A 285 -15.73 6.79 20.67
C GLU A 285 -15.69 6.06 22.02
N GLY A 286 -14.52 5.98 22.69
CA GLY A 286 -14.34 5.35 24.00
C GLY A 286 -13.01 4.62 24.18
N PRO A 287 -12.71 4.12 25.40
CA PRO A 287 -11.41 3.54 25.76
C PRO A 287 -11.15 2.17 25.10
N THR A 288 -12.16 1.30 25.00
CA THR A 288 -11.98 -0.04 24.42
C THR A 288 -11.69 -0.01 22.91
N PRO A 289 -12.45 0.74 22.08
CA PRO A 289 -12.12 0.89 20.66
C PRO A 289 -10.75 1.56 20.43
N MET A 290 -10.37 2.51 21.30
CA MET A 290 -9.07 3.16 21.22
C MET A 290 -7.93 2.19 21.53
N ARG A 291 -8.02 1.41 22.62
CA ARG A 291 -7.03 0.39 22.97
C ARG A 291 -6.83 -0.62 21.83
N ASN A 292 -7.93 -1.13 21.27
CA ASN A 292 -7.86 -2.07 20.15
C ASN A 292 -7.19 -1.43 18.93
N ALA A 293 -7.46 -0.14 18.67
CA ALA A 293 -6.84 0.56 17.56
C ALA A 293 -5.33 0.77 17.75
N MET A 294 -4.89 1.08 18.98
CA MET A 294 -3.47 1.20 19.32
C MET A 294 -2.72 -0.13 19.17
N ILE A 295 -3.31 -1.22 19.69
CA ILE A 295 -2.73 -2.57 19.55
C ILE A 295 -2.69 -2.97 18.07
N GLY A 296 -3.77 -2.72 17.33
CA GLY A 296 -3.84 -2.99 15.90
C GLY A 296 -2.79 -2.23 15.10
N ALA A 297 -2.60 -0.95 15.40
CA ALA A 297 -1.57 -0.12 14.79
C ALA A 297 -0.15 -0.64 15.04
N ALA A 298 0.15 -1.08 16.27
CA ALA A 298 1.45 -1.67 16.59
C ALA A 298 1.69 -2.98 15.82
N LEU A 299 0.68 -3.87 15.77
CA LEU A 299 0.74 -5.11 14.98
C LEU A 299 0.91 -4.83 13.49
N MET A 300 0.23 -3.81 12.95
CA MET A 300 0.39 -3.38 11.57
C MET A 300 1.79 -2.81 11.30
N GLY A 301 2.35 -2.02 12.21
CA GLY A 301 3.68 -1.41 12.02
C GLY A 301 4.77 -2.47 11.94
N PHE A 302 4.79 -3.38 12.92
CA PHE A 302 5.76 -4.48 12.96
C PHE A 302 5.52 -5.49 11.83
N GLY A 303 4.26 -5.94 11.68
CA GLY A 303 3.88 -6.91 10.65
C GLY A 303 4.09 -6.41 9.23
N GLY A 304 3.84 -5.11 8.98
CA GLY A 304 4.05 -4.50 7.67
C GLY A 304 5.52 -4.41 7.29
N MET A 305 6.42 -4.21 8.25
CA MET A 305 7.87 -4.23 7.99
C MET A 305 8.39 -5.65 7.79
N LEU A 306 7.88 -6.63 8.54
CA LEU A 306 8.19 -8.04 8.35
C LEU A 306 7.71 -8.59 7.00
N ALA A 307 6.51 -8.18 6.57
CA ALA A 307 5.91 -8.61 5.32
C ALA A 307 6.54 -7.97 4.08
N GLY A 308 7.48 -7.03 4.25
CA GLY A 308 8.06 -6.25 3.15
C GLY A 308 7.12 -5.18 2.58
N GLY A 309 6.02 -4.87 3.26
CA GLY A 309 5.07 -3.85 2.83
C GLY A 309 3.72 -3.92 3.54
N CYS A 310 2.93 -2.86 3.40
CA CYS A 310 1.54 -2.84 3.86
C CYS A 310 0.57 -3.45 2.83
N ALA A 311 -0.72 -3.38 3.12
CA ALA A 311 -1.81 -3.72 2.19
C ALA A 311 -1.63 -3.20 0.76
N ILE A 312 -1.08 -1.99 0.59
CA ILE A 312 -0.86 -1.40 -0.73
C ILE A 312 0.54 -1.75 -1.23
N GLY A 313 1.57 -1.63 -0.40
CA GLY A 313 2.95 -1.97 -0.77
C GLY A 313 3.13 -3.45 -1.13
N ALA A 314 2.86 -4.38 -0.23
CA ALA A 314 2.93 -5.80 -0.53
C ALA A 314 1.73 -6.25 -1.38
N GLY A 315 0.53 -5.78 -1.07
CA GLY A 315 -0.68 -6.27 -1.73
C GLY A 315 -0.86 -5.81 -3.17
N VAL A 316 -0.82 -4.50 -3.44
CA VAL A 316 -1.10 -3.95 -4.77
C VAL A 316 0.19 -3.75 -5.55
N THR A 317 1.15 -3.06 -4.98
CA THR A 317 2.42 -2.68 -5.62
C THR A 317 3.30 -3.91 -5.88
N GLY A 318 3.60 -4.72 -4.87
CA GLY A 318 4.34 -5.98 -5.04
C GLY A 318 3.56 -7.05 -5.81
N GLY A 319 2.23 -7.09 -5.63
CA GLY A 319 1.36 -7.99 -6.40
C GLY A 319 1.34 -7.67 -7.90
N SER A 320 1.43 -6.38 -8.28
CA SER A 320 1.42 -5.93 -9.68
C SER A 320 2.63 -6.38 -10.49
N ILE A 321 3.77 -6.59 -9.83
CA ILE A 321 5.01 -7.14 -10.42
C ILE A 321 5.16 -8.65 -10.18
N PHE A 322 4.11 -9.32 -9.71
CA PHE A 322 4.10 -10.77 -9.43
C PHE A 322 5.20 -11.24 -8.47
N ALA A 323 5.56 -10.42 -7.48
CA ALA A 323 6.49 -10.78 -6.43
C ALA A 323 5.94 -11.92 -5.57
N GLY A 324 6.61 -13.08 -5.54
CA GLY A 324 6.15 -14.27 -4.84
C GLY A 324 5.92 -14.05 -3.34
N THR A 325 6.85 -13.36 -2.69
CA THR A 325 6.72 -13.00 -1.27
C THR A 325 5.59 -12.01 -1.01
N ALA A 326 5.31 -11.10 -1.94
CA ALA A 326 4.23 -10.13 -1.82
C ALA A 326 2.84 -10.78 -1.98
N TRP A 327 2.72 -11.74 -2.91
CA TRP A 327 1.51 -12.57 -3.04
C TRP A 327 1.27 -13.43 -1.80
N LEU A 328 2.32 -14.04 -1.23
CA LEU A 328 2.19 -14.78 0.01
C LEU A 328 1.81 -13.87 1.19
N ALA A 329 2.45 -12.70 1.30
CA ALA A 329 2.12 -11.71 2.32
C ALA A 329 0.66 -11.26 2.20
N LEU A 330 0.19 -10.96 0.99
CA LEU A 330 -1.20 -10.61 0.74
C LEU A 330 -2.14 -11.74 1.19
N PHE A 331 -1.89 -12.98 0.76
CA PHE A 331 -2.69 -14.14 1.17
C PHE A 331 -2.76 -14.29 2.70
N CYS A 332 -1.62 -14.15 3.38
CA CYS A 332 -1.55 -14.17 4.84
C CYS A 332 -2.25 -12.97 5.50
N MET A 333 -2.23 -11.77 4.91
CA MET A 333 -3.01 -10.62 5.39
C MET A 333 -4.52 -10.89 5.34
N TRP A 334 -4.99 -11.53 4.26
CA TRP A 334 -6.40 -11.93 4.15
C TRP A 334 -6.76 -12.95 5.24
N ILE A 335 -5.96 -14.00 5.43
CA ILE A 335 -6.18 -15.00 6.49
C ILE A 335 -6.16 -14.36 7.89
N GLY A 336 -5.17 -13.52 8.18
CA GLY A 336 -5.04 -12.85 9.48
C GLY A 336 -6.23 -11.94 9.78
N GLY A 337 -6.71 -11.22 8.77
CA GLY A 337 -7.90 -10.39 8.87
C GLY A 337 -9.18 -11.21 9.09
N MET A 338 -9.39 -12.27 8.31
CA MET A 338 -10.55 -13.15 8.48
C MET A 338 -10.58 -13.79 9.86
N SER A 339 -9.44 -14.32 10.31
CA SER A 339 -9.29 -14.95 11.62
C SER A 339 -9.63 -13.96 12.74
N MET A 340 -9.13 -12.72 12.64
CA MET A 340 -9.43 -11.69 13.65
C MET A 340 -10.89 -11.24 13.63
N ASP A 341 -11.55 -11.13 12.47
CA ASP A 341 -12.99 -10.82 12.41
C ASP A 341 -13.83 -11.93 13.05
N MET A 342 -13.45 -13.20 12.85
CA MET A 342 -14.08 -14.36 13.50
C MET A 342 -13.87 -14.34 15.02
N ILE A 343 -12.66 -14.03 15.51
CA ILE A 343 -12.35 -13.95 16.95
C ILE A 343 -13.16 -12.85 17.64
N LEU A 344 -13.36 -11.71 16.96
CA LEU A 344 -14.23 -10.62 17.46
C LEU A 344 -15.72 -10.97 17.34
N GLY A 345 -16.06 -12.18 16.88
CA GLY A 345 -17.38 -12.78 16.90
C GLY A 345 -18.32 -12.29 15.80
N GLY A 346 -17.83 -11.61 14.76
CA GLY A 346 -18.65 -10.95 13.73
C GLY A 346 -19.67 -9.93 14.27
N ARG A 347 -19.70 -9.71 15.59
CA ARG A 347 -20.77 -9.05 16.34
C ARG A 347 -20.39 -7.59 16.58
N GLY A 348 -21.16 -6.71 15.94
CA GLY A 348 -21.38 -5.37 16.47
C GLY A 348 -20.63 -4.21 15.81
N GLN A 349 -20.12 -4.34 14.59
CA GLN A 349 -19.67 -3.17 13.83
C GLN A 349 -20.27 -3.19 12.43
N PRO A 350 -21.18 -2.25 12.10
CA PRO A 350 -21.64 -2.09 10.75
C PRO A 350 -20.43 -1.85 9.84
N ALA A 351 -20.52 -2.35 8.62
CA ALA A 351 -19.53 -2.13 7.58
C ALA A 351 -19.61 -0.68 7.04
N HIS A 352 -19.98 0.29 7.87
CA HIS A 352 -20.21 1.68 7.51
C HIS A 352 -18.99 2.56 7.83
N VAL A 353 -18.39 3.01 6.72
CA VAL A 353 -17.61 4.24 6.44
C VAL A 353 -16.24 4.42 7.13
#